data_AF-A0A2Z7ALQ3-F1
#
_entry.id   AF-A0A2Z7ALQ3-F1
#
_cell.length_a   1.000
_cell.length_b   1.000
_cell.length_c   1.000
_cell.angle_alpha   90.00
_cell.angle_beta   90.00
_cell.angle_gamma   90.00
#
_symmetry.space_group_name_H-M   'P 1'
#
loop_
_entity.id
_entity.type
_entity.pdbx_description
1 polymer ?
#
loop_
_entity_poly.entity_id
_entity_poly.type
_entity_poly.pdbx_seq_one_letter_code
_entity_poly.pdbx_strand_id
1 'polypeptide(L)'
;MNVEEEVGRLKEEIKRLGKPQGDGSYKVTFGVLFNDDRCANIFEALVGTLRAAKKRKVLTYDGELLLQGVHDNVEIVLKPEATSSDVSVKS
;
A
#
# COMPACT_ATOMS: atom_id res chain seq x y z
N MET A 1 8.09 14.99 4.18
CA MET A 1 7.18 13.84 4.39
C MET A 1 8.05 12.65 4.77
N ASN A 2 7.79 11.97 5.88
CA ASN A 2 8.59 10.79 6.26
C ASN A 2 8.05 9.54 5.54
N VAL A 3 8.93 8.63 5.15
CA VAL A 3 8.57 7.35 4.49
C VAL A 3 7.56 6.56 5.31
N GLU A 4 7.58 6.67 6.65
CA GLU A 4 6.58 6.06 7.52
C GLU A 4 5.18 6.62 7.33
N GLU A 5 5.05 7.95 7.23
CA GLU A 5 3.76 8.62 7.00
C GLU A 5 3.22 8.26 5.62
N GLU A 6 4.08 8.21 4.60
CA GLU A 6 3.69 7.79 3.25
C GLU A 6 3.18 6.35 3.23
N VAL A 7 3.89 5.44 3.90
CA VAL A 7 3.46 4.03 4.00
C VAL A 7 2.13 3.93 4.76
N GLY A 8 1.92 4.75 5.79
CA GLY A 8 0.63 4.86 6.50
C GLY A 8 -0.51 5.24 5.56
N ARG A 9 -0.35 6.36 4.83
CA ARG A 9 -1.34 6.81 3.84
C ARG A 9 -1.58 5.77 2.75
N LEU A 10 -0.54 5.08 2.30
CA LEU A 10 -0.67 4.01 1.29
C LEU A 10 -1.57 2.87 1.77
N LYS A 11 -1.49 2.49 3.06
CA LYS A 11 -2.42 1.48 3.61
C LYS A 11 -3.87 1.96 3.55
N GLU A 12 -4.12 3.21 3.90
CA GLU A 12 -5.47 3.80 3.85
C GLU A 12 -6.02 3.81 2.42
N GLU A 13 -5.21 4.21 1.43
CA GLU A 13 -5.63 4.22 0.03
C GLU A 13 -5.84 2.81 -0.52
N ILE A 14 -5.01 1.82 -0.13
CA ILE A 14 -5.25 0.41 -0.49
C ILE A 14 -6.55 -0.11 0.14
N LYS A 15 -6.88 0.26 1.38
CA LYS A 15 -8.16 -0.10 2.01
C LYS A 15 -9.36 0.59 1.35
N ARG A 16 -9.20 1.84 0.89
CA ARG A 16 -10.25 2.62 0.22
C ARG A 16 -10.56 2.10 -1.18
N LEU A 17 -9.53 1.77 -1.95
CA LEU A 17 -9.64 1.39 -3.37
C LEU A 17 -9.69 -0.12 -3.59
N GLY A 18 -9.12 -0.88 -2.66
CA GLY A 18 -9.01 -2.32 -2.73
C GLY A 18 -10.24 -3.05 -2.21
N LYS A 19 -10.21 -4.37 -2.36
CA LYS A 19 -11.22 -5.27 -1.85
C LYS A 19 -10.66 -6.01 -0.62
N PRO A 20 -11.41 -6.05 0.50
CA PRO A 20 -11.03 -6.89 1.63
C PRO A 20 -11.03 -8.37 1.22
N GLN A 21 -10.13 -9.14 1.79
CA GLN A 21 -10.02 -10.58 1.60
C GLN A 21 -10.45 -11.31 2.88
N GLY A 22 -10.72 -12.62 2.77
CA GLY A 22 -11.18 -13.44 3.91
C GLY A 22 -10.17 -13.61 5.04
N ASP A 23 -8.89 -13.32 4.80
CA ASP A 23 -7.79 -13.41 5.76
C ASP A 23 -7.45 -12.05 6.42
N GLY A 24 -8.23 -11.00 6.15
CA GLY A 24 -7.98 -9.65 6.64
C GLY A 24 -6.98 -8.84 5.81
N SER A 25 -6.44 -9.40 4.72
CA SER A 25 -5.65 -8.66 3.75
C SER A 25 -6.55 -7.81 2.83
N TYR A 26 -5.95 -6.88 2.09
CA TYR A 26 -6.64 -6.11 1.06
C TYR A 26 -5.91 -6.26 -0.26
N LYS A 27 -6.67 -6.27 -1.35
CA LYS A 27 -6.14 -6.43 -2.70
C LYS A 27 -6.63 -5.30 -3.59
N VAL A 28 -5.70 -4.63 -4.28
CA VAL A 28 -5.97 -3.60 -5.29
C VAL A 28 -4.99 -3.78 -6.44
N THR A 29 -5.34 -3.40 -7.66
CA THR A 29 -4.37 -3.45 -8.78
C THR A 29 -3.53 -2.18 -8.83
N PHE A 30 -2.32 -2.29 -9.36
CA PHE A 30 -1.42 -1.15 -9.52
C PHE A 30 -2.04 -0.03 -10.37
N GLY A 31 -2.71 -0.37 -11.46
CA GLY A 31 -3.36 0.60 -12.33
C GLY A 31 -4.44 1.41 -11.61
N VAL A 32 -5.18 0.79 -10.68
CA VAL A 32 -6.17 1.50 -9.86
C VAL A 32 -5.51 2.49 -8.92
N LEU A 33 -4.43 2.11 -8.24
CA LEU A 33 -3.69 3.04 -7.37
C LEU A 33 -3.04 4.17 -8.18
N PHE A 34 -2.48 3.85 -9.34
CA PHE A 34 -1.74 4.83 -10.14
C PHE A 34 -2.66 5.84 -10.83
N ASN A 35 -3.83 5.42 -11.30
CA ASN A 35 -4.79 6.27 -11.99
C ASN A 35 -5.77 6.97 -11.02
N ASP A 36 -5.64 6.78 -9.72
CA ASP A 36 -6.48 7.45 -8.73
C ASP A 36 -5.99 8.89 -8.46
N ASP A 37 -6.87 9.86 -8.67
CA ASP A 37 -6.56 11.29 -8.53
C ASP A 37 -6.04 11.64 -7.13
N ARG A 38 -6.57 11.00 -6.07
CA ARG A 38 -6.13 11.28 -4.70
C ARG A 38 -4.70 10.77 -4.50
N CYS A 39 -4.39 9.56 -4.96
CA CYS A 39 -3.05 9.00 -4.91
C CYS A 39 -2.05 9.89 -5.67
N ALA A 40 -2.40 10.35 -6.88
CA ALA A 40 -1.57 11.25 -7.67
C ALA A 40 -1.29 12.60 -6.98
N ASN A 41 -2.23 13.08 -6.15
CA ASN A 41 -2.09 14.34 -5.42
C ASN A 41 -1.33 14.21 -4.09
N ILE A 42 -1.38 13.05 -3.43
CA ILE A 42 -0.79 12.88 -2.08
C ILE A 42 0.55 12.15 -2.07
N PHE A 43 0.90 11.41 -3.13
CA PHE A 43 2.18 10.71 -3.23
C PHE A 43 3.08 11.41 -4.25
N GLU A 44 4.24 11.87 -3.80
CA GLU A 44 5.27 12.43 -4.69
C GLU A 44 5.82 11.35 -5.64
N ALA A 45 5.97 10.12 -5.13
CA ALA A 45 6.45 8.98 -5.89
C ALA A 45 5.81 7.67 -5.44
N LEU A 46 4.59 7.38 -5.91
CA LEU A 46 3.82 6.17 -5.55
C LEU A 46 4.65 4.88 -5.68
N VAL A 47 5.40 4.71 -6.77
CA VAL A 47 6.25 3.52 -6.99
C VAL A 47 7.38 3.42 -5.95
N GLY A 48 7.93 4.56 -5.52
CA GLY A 48 8.92 4.62 -4.44
C GLY A 48 8.33 4.19 -3.10
N THR A 49 7.13 4.68 -2.77
CA THR A 49 6.40 4.31 -1.56
C THR A 49 6.01 2.83 -1.56
N LEU A 50 5.53 2.28 -2.68
CA LEU A 50 5.24 0.85 -2.85
C LEU A 50 6.48 -0.02 -2.60
N ARG A 51 7.64 0.38 -3.16
CA ARG A 51 8.92 -0.31 -2.93
C ARG A 51 9.33 -0.28 -1.46
N ALA A 52 9.21 0.87 -0.81
CA ALA A 52 9.52 1.01 0.61
C ALA A 52 8.60 0.13 1.47
N ALA A 53 7.30 0.12 1.19
CA ALA A 53 6.31 -0.72 1.88
C ALA A 53 6.58 -2.22 1.67
N LYS A 54 6.95 -2.65 0.45
CA LYS A 54 7.35 -4.03 0.14
C LYS A 54 8.61 -4.44 0.91
N LYS A 55 9.64 -3.60 0.96
CA LYS A 55 10.87 -3.84 1.73
C LYS A 55 10.59 -3.99 3.24
N ARG A 56 9.61 -3.25 3.76
CA ARG A 56 9.13 -3.33 5.15
C ARG A 56 8.13 -4.46 5.39
N LYS A 57 7.87 -5.30 4.38
CA LYS A 57 6.94 -6.44 4.44
C LYS A 57 5.50 -6.04 4.74
N VAL A 58 5.10 -4.79 4.53
CA VAL A 58 3.72 -4.28 4.73
C VAL A 58 2.78 -4.79 3.66
N LEU A 59 3.26 -4.88 2.43
CA LEU A 59 2.51 -5.36 1.26
C LEU A 59 3.39 -6.26 0.39
N THR A 60 2.79 -6.89 -0.60
CA THR A 60 3.49 -7.64 -1.65
C THR A 60 2.87 -7.39 -3.02
N TYR A 61 3.66 -7.59 -4.06
CA TYR A 61 3.26 -7.57 -5.47
C TYR A 61 4.34 -8.26 -6.29
N ASP A 62 3.97 -8.75 -7.47
CA ASP A 62 4.90 -9.44 -8.37
C ASP A 62 5.75 -8.45 -9.18
N GLY A 63 7.04 -8.77 -9.34
CA GLY A 63 8.01 -7.93 -10.03
C GLY A 63 8.84 -7.02 -9.13
N GLU A 64 9.97 -6.53 -9.67
CA GLU A 64 10.89 -5.63 -8.99
C GLU A 64 10.58 -4.14 -9.24
N LEU A 65 9.96 -3.84 -10.38
CA LEU A 65 9.61 -2.50 -10.82
C LEU A 65 8.19 -2.51 -11.40
N LEU A 66 7.45 -1.43 -11.21
CA LEU A 66 6.12 -1.24 -11.77
C LEU A 66 6.15 -0.04 -12.71
N LEU A 67 5.67 -0.25 -13.93
CA LEU A 67 5.51 0.76 -14.97
C LEU A 67 4.04 0.86 -15.33
N GLN A 68 3.51 2.09 -15.41
CA GLN A 68 2.15 2.35 -15.86
C GLN A 68 1.90 1.74 -17.25
N GLY A 69 0.70 1.23 -17.48
CA GLY A 69 0.28 0.54 -18.70
C GLY A 69 0.71 -0.93 -18.73
N VAL A 70 1.99 -1.21 -18.45
CA VAL A 70 2.52 -2.59 -18.48
C VAL A 70 2.06 -3.39 -17.25
N HIS A 71 2.07 -2.76 -16.08
CA HIS A 71 1.83 -3.44 -14.80
C HIS A 71 0.47 -3.11 -14.20
N ASP A 72 -0.45 -2.50 -14.96
CA ASP A 72 -1.73 -2.02 -14.41
C ASP A 72 -2.57 -3.13 -13.76
N ASN A 73 -2.40 -4.37 -14.23
CA ASN A 73 -3.09 -5.55 -13.70
C ASN A 73 -2.33 -6.26 -12.57
N VAL A 74 -1.13 -5.80 -12.18
CA VAL A 74 -0.39 -6.38 -11.06
C VAL A 74 -1.15 -6.14 -9.77
N GLU A 75 -1.39 -7.21 -9.02
CA GLU A 75 -2.05 -7.14 -7.72
C GLU A 75 -1.09 -6.64 -6.65
N ILE A 76 -1.49 -5.56 -5.98
CA ILE A 76 -0.89 -5.07 -4.75
C ILE A 76 -1.71 -5.64 -3.58
N VAL A 77 -1.07 -6.49 -2.79
CA VAL A 77 -1.69 -7.16 -1.64
C VAL A 77 -1.15 -6.54 -0.36
N LEU A 78 -1.97 -5.75 0.32
CA LEU A 78 -1.71 -5.26 1.67
C LEU A 78 -1.91 -6.40 2.65
N LYS A 79 -0.90 -6.69 3.47
CA LYS A 79 -1.01 -7.76 4.46
C LYS A 79 -1.98 -7.40 5.58
N PRO A 80 -2.58 -8.39 6.25
CA PRO A 80 -3.38 -8.14 7.45
C PRO A 80 -2.55 -7.34 8.46
N GLU A 81 -3.18 -6.35 9.10
CA GLU A 81 -2.55 -5.70 10.24
C GLU A 81 -2.40 -6.75 11.33
N ALA A 82 -1.16 -7.10 11.67
CA ALA A 82 -0.90 -7.71 12.95
C ALA A 82 -1.42 -6.71 13.98
N THR A 83 -2.44 -7.07 14.73
CA THR A 83 -2.92 -6.32 15.88
C THR A 83 -1.75 -6.15 16.85
N SER A 84 -0.96 -5.09 16.67
CA SER A 84 -0.05 -4.59 17.68
C SER A 84 -0.90 -3.86 18.70
N SER A 85 -1.56 -4.63 19.55
CA SER A 85 -1.90 -4.22 20.91
C SER A 85 -0.58 -4.06 21.69
N ASP A 86 0.18 -3.02 21.37
CA ASP A 86 1.16 -2.45 22.29
C ASP A 86 0.61 -1.09 22.72
N VAL A 87 -0.36 -1.17 23.63
CA VAL A 87 -0.82 0.01 24.37
C VAL A 87 0.35 0.39 25.26
N SER A 88 1.13 1.38 24.85
CA SER A 88 2.01 2.09 25.78
C SER A 88 1.15 2.97 26.68
N VAL A 89 0.45 2.33 27.62
CA VAL A 89 0.06 2.97 28.89
C VAL A 89 1.36 3.13 29.66
N LYS A 90 2.00 4.29 29.52
CA LYS A 90 2.93 4.76 30.54
C LYS A 90 2.10 5.29 31.71
N SER A 91 2.03 4.48 32.76
CA SER A 91 1.70 4.89 34.13
C SER A 91 2.75 5.83 34.70
#